data_AF-A0A0Q5TDZ5-F1
#
_entry.id   AF-A0A0Q5TDZ5-F1
#
_cell.length_a   1.000
_cell.length_b   1.000
_cell.length_c   1.000
_cell.angle_alpha   90.00
_cell.angle_beta   90.00
_cell.angle_gamma   90.00
#
_symmetry.space_group_name_H-M   'P 1'
#
loop_
_entity.id
_entity.type
_entity.pdbx_description
1 polymer ?
#
loop_
_entity_poly.entity_id
_entity_poly.type
_entity_poly.pdbx_seq_one_letter_code
_entity_poly.pdbx_strand_id
1 'polypeptide(L)'
;MIAFISNHVFVRVLMGLTGLTAALISTGISLVQPSVRKQVAYAFVAQLGLVLIEMAAGLQVLAMVHLTGNALLRIYQLDALPHTLGSLASEHRKKWADAAYKPNSFQKKLFFTLYILCMKKWNLMATRITAR
;
A
#
# COMPACT_ATOMS: atom_id res chain seq x y z
N MET A 1 4.41 5.36 28.80
CA MET A 1 4.86 4.75 27.52
C MET A 1 5.59 5.75 26.62
N ILE A 2 4.98 6.89 26.27
CA ILE A 2 5.58 7.89 25.37
C ILE A 2 6.86 8.53 25.95
N ALA A 3 6.86 8.91 27.24
CA ALA A 3 8.04 9.48 27.90
C ALA A 3 9.24 8.50 27.96
N PHE A 4 8.97 7.19 28.03
CA PHE A 4 9.99 6.14 28.01
C PHE A 4 10.65 6.04 26.63
N ILE A 5 9.87 6.10 25.55
CA ILE A 5 10.38 6.09 24.17
C ILE A 5 11.21 7.35 23.90
N SER A 6 10.80 8.52 24.40
CA SER A 6 11.55 9.77 24.22
C SER A 6 12.93 9.75 24.87
N ASN A 7 13.07 9.16 26.06
CA ASN A 7 14.34 9.09 26.79
C ASN A 7 15.31 8.05 26.23
N HIS A 8 14.82 6.99 25.58
CA HIS A 8 15.65 5.91 25.06
C HIS A 8 15.77 5.99 23.54
N VAL A 9 16.79 6.73 23.08
CA VAL A 9 17.13 6.89 21.65
C VAL A 9 17.28 5.54 20.94
N PHE A 10 17.83 4.53 21.62
CA PHE A 10 17.94 3.16 21.10
C PHE A 10 16.58 2.57 20.70
N VAL A 11 15.55 2.74 21.52
CA VAL A 11 14.19 2.25 21.26
C VAL A 11 13.57 3.00 20.07
N ARG A 12 13.82 4.31 19.94
CA ARG A 12 13.36 5.10 18.79
C ARG A 12 13.95 4.60 17.47
N VAL A 13 15.26 4.35 17.45
CA VAL A 13 15.95 3.86 16.25
C VAL A 13 15.42 2.49 15.84
N LEU A 14 15.26 1.55 16.79
CA LEU A 14 14.70 0.23 16.50
C LEU A 14 13.25 0.31 16.00
N MET A 15 12.44 1.20 16.56
CA MET A 15 11.05 1.39 16.14
C MET A 15 10.97 1.97 14.71
N GLY A 16 11.83 2.93 14.38
CA GLY A 16 11.93 3.48 13.02
C GLY A 16 12.40 2.43 12.01
N LEU A 17 13.40 1.60 12.37
CA LEU A 17 13.92 0.56 11.48
C LEU A 17 12.90 -0.56 11.21
N THR A 18 12.18 -0.99 12.25
CA THR A 18 11.11 -1.98 12.11
C THR A 18 9.92 -1.42 11.30
N GLY A 19 9.55 -0.15 11.52
CA GLY A 19 8.56 0.55 10.70
C GLY A 19 8.97 0.64 9.22
N LEU A 20 10.22 0.99 8.94
CA LEU A 20 10.76 1.10 7.58
C LEU A 20 10.77 -0.23 6.84
N THR A 21 11.27 -1.29 7.48
CA THR A 21 11.32 -2.63 6.87
C THR A 21 9.91 -3.17 6.62
N ALA A 22 8.98 -3.00 7.56
CA ALA A 22 7.58 -3.39 7.39
C ALA A 22 6.92 -2.61 6.24
N ALA A 23 7.15 -1.29 6.14
CA ALA A 23 6.60 -0.46 5.08
C ALA A 23 7.07 -0.90 3.69
N LEU A 24 8.37 -1.14 3.52
CA LEU A 24 8.96 -1.53 2.24
C LEU A 24 8.49 -2.92 1.80
N ILE A 25 8.56 -3.90 2.70
CA ILE A 25 8.16 -5.29 2.39
C ILE A 25 6.67 -5.34 2.06
N SER A 26 5.83 -4.71 2.89
CA SER A 26 4.39 -4.76 2.71
C SER A 26 3.92 -4.02 1.45
N THR A 27 4.58 -2.91 1.10
CA THR A 27 4.32 -2.22 -0.17
C THR A 27 4.61 -3.14 -1.35
N GLY A 28 5.77 -3.81 -1.36
CA GLY A 28 6.12 -4.75 -2.42
C GLY A 28 5.12 -5.90 -2.55
N ILE A 29 4.66 -6.46 -1.42
CA ILE A 29 3.67 -7.55 -1.42
C ILE A 29 2.31 -7.07 -1.91
N SER A 30 1.87 -5.88 -1.48
CA SER A 30 0.57 -5.29 -1.86
C SER A 30 0.43 -5.16 -3.39
N LEU A 31 1.50 -4.82 -4.10
CA LEU A 31 1.49 -4.66 -5.56
C LEU A 31 1.25 -5.96 -6.33
N VAL A 32 1.55 -7.10 -5.71
CA VAL A 32 1.55 -8.42 -6.36
C VAL A 32 0.30 -9.23 -6.01
N GLN A 33 -0.47 -8.78 -5.01
CA GLN A 33 -1.65 -9.52 -4.58
C GLN A 33 -2.74 -9.53 -5.66
N PRO A 34 -3.26 -10.71 -6.04
CA PRO A 34 -4.31 -10.83 -7.05
C PRO A 34 -5.71 -10.42 -6.54
N SER A 35 -5.90 -10.43 -5.22
CA SER A 35 -7.16 -10.03 -4.58
C SER A 35 -7.05 -8.62 -4.03
N VAL A 36 -8.00 -7.76 -4.41
CA VAL A 36 -8.12 -6.38 -3.92
C VAL A 36 -8.18 -6.35 -2.39
N ARG A 37 -8.88 -7.31 -1.76
CA ARG A 37 -8.98 -7.40 -0.29
C ARG A 37 -7.61 -7.62 0.38
N LYS A 38 -6.80 -8.53 -0.19
CA LYS A 38 -5.43 -8.78 0.30
C LYS A 38 -4.51 -7.60 -0.02
N GLN A 39 -4.61 -7.01 -1.20
CA GLN A 39 -3.85 -5.83 -1.60
C GLN A 39 -4.08 -4.66 -0.64
N VAL A 40 -5.34 -4.38 -0.31
CA VAL A 40 -5.74 -3.34 0.66
C VAL A 40 -5.21 -3.65 2.06
N ALA A 41 -5.23 -4.91 2.50
CA ALA A 41 -4.66 -5.32 3.78
C ALA A 41 -3.14 -5.08 3.87
N TYR A 42 -2.37 -5.48 2.86
CA TYR A 42 -0.92 -5.22 2.83
C TYR A 42 -0.61 -3.72 2.65
N ALA A 43 -1.43 -2.97 1.92
CA ALA A 43 -1.28 -1.51 1.86
C ALA A 43 -1.53 -0.85 3.22
N PHE A 44 -2.42 -1.41 4.04
CA PHE A 44 -2.68 -0.90 5.40
C PHE A 44 -1.46 -1.11 6.30
N VAL A 45 -0.87 -2.31 6.26
CA VAL A 45 0.37 -2.61 6.99
C VAL A 45 1.51 -1.68 6.57
N ALA A 46 1.61 -1.34 5.28
CA ALA A 46 2.60 -0.38 4.81
C ALA A 46 2.41 1.03 5.41
N GLN A 47 1.17 1.50 5.49
CA GLN A 47 0.85 2.80 6.11
C GLN A 47 1.06 2.78 7.62
N LEU A 48 0.76 1.68 8.31
CA LEU A 48 1.11 1.53 9.73
C LEU A 48 2.62 1.57 9.96
N GLY A 49 3.41 1.02 9.04
CA GLY A 49 4.87 1.13 9.04
C GLY A 49 5.36 2.59 8.95
N LEU A 50 4.71 3.42 8.12
CA LEU A 50 5.00 4.86 8.04
C LEU A 50 4.63 5.60 9.33
N VAL A 51 3.47 5.29 9.92
CA VAL A 51 3.05 5.84 11.23
C VAL A 51 4.06 5.48 12.33
N LEU A 52 4.64 4.28 12.31
CA LEU A 52 5.71 3.86 13.21
C LEU A 52 6.99 4.69 13.04
N ILE A 53 7.38 5.02 11.80
CA ILE A 53 8.52 5.90 11.52
C ILE A 53 8.27 7.31 12.04
N GLU A 54 7.06 7.84 11.85
CA GLU A 54 6.67 9.16 12.34
C GLU A 54 6.64 9.23 13.87
N MET A 55 6.19 8.16 14.52
CA MET A 55 6.26 8.03 15.97
C MET A 55 7.72 7.97 16.47
N ALA A 56 8.63 7.33 15.73
CA ALA A 56 10.06 7.30 16.07
C ALA A 56 10.73 8.67 15.90
N ALA A 57 10.31 9.44 14.88
CA ALA A 57 10.74 10.82 14.65
C ALA A 57 10.23 11.80 15.73
N GLY A 58 9.25 11.40 16.54
CA GLY A 58 8.62 12.25 17.55
C GLY A 58 7.50 13.14 16.98
N LEU A 59 7.09 12.91 15.73
CA LEU A 59 6.04 13.65 15.03
C LEU A 59 4.66 13.05 15.34
N GLN A 60 4.31 13.04 16.62
CA GLN A 60 3.12 12.33 17.13
C GLN A 60 1.82 12.85 16.53
N VAL A 61 1.69 14.18 16.43
CA VAL A 61 0.50 14.81 15.85
C VAL A 61 0.32 14.39 14.39
N LEU A 62 1.41 14.36 13.61
CA LEU A 62 1.38 13.93 12.22
C LEU A 62 0.98 12.46 12.09
N ALA A 63 1.56 11.60 12.94
CA ALA A 63 1.23 10.18 13.00
C ALA A 63 -0.25 9.93 13.34
N MET A 64 -0.84 10.72 14.26
CA MET A 64 -2.27 10.63 14.57
C MET A 64 -3.14 11.09 13.41
N VAL A 65 -2.76 12.16 12.72
CA VAL A 65 -3.46 12.65 11.52
C VAL A 65 -3.40 11.62 10.40
N HIS A 66 -2.23 11.06 10.10
CA HIS A 66 -2.08 10.03 9.08
C HIS A 66 -2.87 8.77 9.41
N LEU A 67 -2.82 8.30 10.66
CA LEU A 67 -3.57 7.11 11.08
C LEU A 67 -5.08 7.33 10.96
N THR A 68 -5.57 8.45 11.51
CA THR A 68 -7.00 8.77 11.55
C THR A 68 -7.55 9.06 10.16
N GLY A 69 -6.86 9.90 9.38
CA GLY A 69 -7.27 10.24 8.01
C GLY A 69 -7.30 9.02 7.10
N ASN A 70 -6.30 8.14 7.21
CA ASN A 70 -6.27 6.90 6.44
C ASN A 70 -7.37 5.90 6.87
N ALA A 71 -7.66 5.80 8.16
CA ALA A 71 -8.72 4.92 8.66
C ALA A 71 -10.10 5.41 8.18
N LEU A 72 -10.38 6.71 8.31
CA LEU A 72 -11.63 7.32 7.85
C LEU A 72 -11.84 7.12 6.34
N LEU A 73 -10.82 7.41 5.52
CA LEU A 73 -10.90 7.24 4.08
C LEU A 73 -11.18 5.78 3.69
N ARG A 74 -10.53 4.81 4.36
CA ARG A 74 -10.71 3.38 4.07
C ARG A 74 -12.07 2.86 4.50
N ILE A 75 -12.60 3.31 5.64
CA ILE A 75 -13.96 2.95 6.08
C ILE A 75 -14.98 3.50 5.07
N TYR A 76 -14.82 4.76 4.66
CA TYR A 76 -15.68 5.37 3.65
C TYR A 76 -15.66 4.60 2.32
N GLN A 77 -14.47 4.24 1.82
CA GLN A 77 -14.33 3.52 0.55
C GLN A 77 -14.83 2.07 0.57
N LEU A 78 -14.85 1.41 1.72
CA LEU A 78 -15.28 0.01 1.84
C LEU A 78 -16.78 -0.13 2.06
N ASP A 79 -17.40 0.82 2.77
CA ASP A 79 -18.81 0.74 3.16
C ASP A 79 -19.73 1.58 2.24
N ALA A 80 -19.27 2.75 1.76
CA ALA A 80 -20.09 3.66 0.98
C ALA A 80 -20.14 3.34 -0.54
N LEU A 81 -19.36 2.37 -1.03
CA LEU A 81 -19.16 2.15 -2.47
C LEU A 81 -20.04 1.12 -3.22
N PRO A 82 -20.93 0.30 -2.62
CA PRO A 82 -21.39 -0.88 -3.35
C PRO A 82 -22.43 -0.63 -4.46
N HIS A 83 -23.08 0.54 -4.56
CA HIS A 83 -24.29 0.63 -5.41
C HIS A 83 -24.19 1.44 -6.71
N THR A 84 -23.37 2.50 -6.78
CA THR A 84 -23.30 3.38 -7.98
C THR A 84 -21.99 3.30 -8.75
N LEU A 85 -20.92 2.82 -8.13
CA LEU A 85 -19.61 2.70 -8.76
C LEU A 85 -19.40 1.36 -9.50
N GLY A 86 -20.28 0.38 -9.33
CA GLY A 86 -20.20 -0.88 -10.08
C GLY A 86 -20.36 -0.69 -11.60
N SER A 87 -21.33 0.14 -12.02
CA SER A 87 -21.55 0.49 -13.43
C SER A 87 -20.42 1.35 -13.97
N LEU A 88 -20.01 2.38 -13.24
CA LEU A 88 -18.93 3.30 -13.64
C LEU A 88 -17.55 2.61 -13.68
N ALA A 89 -17.30 1.66 -12.79
CA ALA A 89 -16.07 0.85 -12.80
C ALA A 89 -16.05 -0.14 -13.97
N SER A 90 -17.22 -0.65 -14.39
CA SER A 90 -17.33 -1.50 -15.58
C SER A 90 -17.05 -0.71 -16.86
N GLU A 91 -17.55 0.52 -16.96
CA GLU A 91 -17.26 1.43 -18.07
C GLU A 91 -15.80 1.86 -18.07
N HIS A 92 -15.25 2.25 -16.92
CA HIS A 92 -13.82 2.54 -16.82
C HIS A 92 -12.99 1.33 -17.26
N ARG A 93 -13.26 0.12 -16.77
CA ARG A 93 -12.53 -1.09 -17.20
C ARG A 93 -12.51 -1.28 -18.71
N LYS A 94 -13.65 -1.11 -19.39
CA LYS A 94 -13.73 -1.18 -20.86
C LYS A 94 -12.87 -0.09 -21.50
N LYS A 95 -13.02 1.15 -21.05
CA LYS A 95 -12.24 2.30 -21.55
C LYS A 95 -10.73 2.15 -21.34
N TRP A 96 -10.29 1.53 -20.24
CA TRP A 96 -8.88 1.21 -19.97
C TRP A 96 -8.37 0.02 -20.78
N ALA A 97 -9.23 -0.94 -21.18
CA ALA A 97 -8.85 -2.04 -22.07
C ALA A 97 -8.58 -1.55 -23.50
N ASP A 98 -9.35 -0.54 -23.95
CA ASP A 98 -9.24 0.03 -25.29
C ASP A 98 -8.17 1.14 -25.39
N ALA A 99 -7.75 1.72 -24.28
CA ALA A 99 -6.73 2.77 -24.24
C ALA A 99 -5.31 2.18 -24.21
N ALA A 100 -4.55 2.31 -25.32
CA ALA A 100 -3.13 2.00 -25.36
C ALA A 100 -2.36 2.81 -24.29
N TYR A 101 -1.97 2.14 -23.20
CA TYR A 101 -1.35 2.77 -22.03
C TYR A 101 0.05 3.31 -22.35
N LYS A 102 0.17 4.64 -22.50
CA LYS A 102 1.46 5.36 -22.59
C LYS A 102 1.77 6.02 -21.24
N PRO A 103 2.72 5.50 -20.43
CA PRO A 103 3.07 6.11 -19.16
C PRO A 103 3.92 7.38 -19.38
N ASN A 104 3.27 8.54 -19.36
CA ASN A 104 3.93 9.83 -19.58
C ASN A 104 4.58 10.43 -18.30
N SER A 105 4.49 9.74 -17.16
CA SER A 105 5.02 10.22 -15.87
C SER A 105 6.07 9.25 -15.32
N PHE A 106 7.16 9.82 -14.80
CA PHE A 106 8.27 9.08 -14.17
C PHE A 106 7.78 8.16 -13.03
N GLN A 107 6.82 8.63 -12.22
CA GLN A 107 6.21 7.84 -11.15
C GLN A 107 5.53 6.58 -11.69
N LYS A 108 4.83 6.70 -12.83
CA LYS A 108 4.13 5.57 -13.48
C LYS A 108 5.11 4.58 -14.09
N LYS A 109 6.23 5.05 -14.67
CA LYS A 109 7.32 4.20 -15.17
C LYS A 109 8.00 3.44 -14.04
N LEU A 110 8.29 4.11 -12.93
CA LEU A 110 8.89 3.48 -11.76
C LEU A 110 7.96 2.39 -11.19
N PHE A 111 6.68 2.71 -11.02
CA PHE A 111 5.69 1.76 -10.53
C PHE A 111 5.54 0.56 -11.46
N PHE A 112 5.46 0.78 -12.77
CA PHE A 112 5.36 -0.30 -13.76
C PHE A 112 6.60 -1.21 -13.76
N THR A 113 7.79 -0.62 -13.61
CA THR A 113 9.05 -1.37 -13.53
C THR A 113 9.12 -2.18 -12.24
N LEU A 114 8.79 -1.58 -11.09
CA LEU A 114 8.72 -2.27 -9.80
C LEU A 114 7.66 -3.37 -9.81
N TYR A 115 6.53 -3.13 -10.47
CA TYR A 115 5.47 -4.11 -10.66
C TYR A 115 5.95 -5.30 -11.49
N ILE A 116 6.57 -5.09 -12.66
CA ILE A 116 7.14 -6.17 -13.48
C ILE A 116 8.23 -6.93 -12.71
N LEU A 117 9.11 -6.24 -12.00
CA LEU A 117 10.17 -6.86 -11.20
C LEU A 117 9.60 -7.71 -10.07
N CYS A 118 8.57 -7.22 -9.37
CA CYS A 118 7.89 -8.00 -8.34
C CYS A 118 7.17 -9.20 -8.96
N MET A 119 6.40 -9.02 -10.04
CA MET A 119 5.74 -10.12 -10.74
C MET A 119 6.73 -11.22 -11.17
N LYS A 120 7.91 -10.83 -11.68
CA LYS A 120 9.00 -11.76 -12.02
C LYS A 120 9.56 -12.47 -10.79
N LYS A 121 9.78 -11.75 -9.68
CA LYS A 121 10.30 -12.29 -8.43
C LYS A 121 9.37 -13.31 -7.77
N TRP A 122 8.05 -13.14 -7.91
CA TRP A 122 7.04 -13.99 -7.29
C TRP A 122 6.48 -15.08 -8.23
N ASN A 123 7.05 -15.25 -9.44
CA ASN A 123 6.77 -16.32 -10.42
C ASN A 123 5.27 -16.59 -10.72
N LEU A 124 4.41 -15.58 -10.57
CA LEU A 124 2.94 -15.73 -10.73
C LEU A 124 2.49 -15.99 -12.17
N MET A 125 3.39 -15.90 -13.15
CA MET A 125 3.11 -16.29 -14.53
C MET A 125 3.19 -17.80 -14.75
N ALA A 126 3.94 -18.55 -13.95
CA ALA A 126 4.08 -20.00 -14.15
C ALA A 126 2.80 -20.77 -13.74
N THR A 127 2.11 -20.33 -12.69
CA THR A 127 1.02 -21.12 -12.07
C THR A 127 -0.32 -21.03 -12.80
N ARG A 128 -0.51 -20.07 -13.72
CA ARG A 128 -1.75 -19.94 -14.50
C ARG A 128 -1.76 -20.77 -15.80
N ILE A 129 -0.62 -21.31 -16.22
CA ILE A 129 -0.52 -22.10 -17.46
C ILE A 129 -0.73 -23.61 -17.19
N THR A 130 -0.62 -24.05 -15.94
CA THR A 130 -0.83 -25.46 -15.54
C THR A 130 -2.20 -25.75 -14.93
N ALA A 131 -3.10 -24.76 -14.87
CA ALA A 131 -4.47 -24.93 -14.34
C ALA A 131 -5.52 -24.81 -15.45
N ARG A 132 -5.26 -25.50 -16.57
CA ARG A 132 -6.27 -25.80 -17.59
C ARG A 132 -6.64 -27.27 -17.50
#